data_AF-A0AAV6MFB4-F1
#
_entry.id   AF-A0AAV6MFB4-F1
#
_cell.length_a   1.000
_cell.length_b   1.000
_cell.length_c   1.000
_cell.angle_alpha   90.00
_cell.angle_beta   90.00
_cell.angle_gamma   90.00
#
_symmetry.space_group_name_H-M   'P 1'
#
loop_
_entity.id
_entity.type
_entity.pdbx_description
1 polymer ?
#
loop_
_entity_poly.entity_id
_entity_poly.type
_entity_poly.pdbx_seq_one_letter_code
_entity_poly.pdbx_strand_id
1 'polypeptide(L)'
;MRSPFPSFLNNNKILLFKICIILFMNCATYRTNLCFTKCFGEPTGDPPIQSSSKLLSSLETISLDGHFSFKNNQAAAKDFGKRYHMLPLAVLHPHSVRDISITLKHIFQMGSGTELTVAARGHGHSLQGQAQALRGVVINMESLKEPAMQVHSGNLPWVDVPGGELWINILHETLKHGLTPKSWTDYLHLSVGGTLSNAGISGQAFRHGPQISNVHQLEVVTGKGEVITCSAQQNADLFYSVLGGLGQFGIITRARISLESAPKMVKWIRTLYSDFAVFSKDQEHLISTKYSFDYIEGFVLINRTGILNNWRSSFDPNDPVQASQFVSDRATLYCLEMAMYFNSEETETMNKKVEKLLSQLSYIPATLFQSEVPYVEFLDRVHISEKKLREKGLWEVPHPWMNLMIPRSKIHDFAAEVFDKILSDSTNGPILIYPVNKSKYLFQ
;
A
#
# COMPACT_ATOMS: atom_id res chain seq x y z
N MET A 1 7.45 56.59 -11.23
CA MET A 1 6.33 57.18 -12.00
C MET A 1 6.31 56.54 -13.40
N ARG A 2 5.17 55.92 -13.76
CA ARG A 2 4.56 55.73 -15.10
C ARG A 2 5.44 55.34 -16.33
N SER A 3 5.38 54.05 -16.74
CA SER A 3 4.68 53.44 -17.93
C SER A 3 4.28 54.36 -19.11
N PRO A 4 4.02 53.91 -20.40
CA PRO A 4 3.61 52.57 -20.91
C PRO A 4 4.24 52.12 -22.29
N PHE A 5 4.20 50.85 -22.75
CA PHE A 5 3.13 50.09 -23.48
C PHE A 5 3.78 48.81 -24.09
N PRO A 6 3.09 47.85 -24.76
CA PRO A 6 1.76 47.25 -24.59
C PRO A 6 1.78 45.71 -24.43
N SER A 7 0.63 45.18 -24.04
CA SER A 7 0.24 43.77 -23.87
C SER A 7 0.05 42.98 -25.17
N PHE A 8 0.38 41.67 -25.14
CA PHE A 8 -0.35 40.64 -25.90
C PHE A 8 -0.53 39.37 -25.07
N LEU A 9 -1.71 38.77 -25.25
CA LEU A 9 -2.36 37.73 -24.45
C LEU A 9 -2.11 36.32 -25.02
N ASN A 10 -2.08 35.33 -24.11
CA ASN A 10 -2.57 33.96 -24.22
C ASN A 10 -1.87 32.94 -25.15
N ASN A 11 -1.30 31.87 -24.55
CA ASN A 11 -2.02 30.59 -24.42
C ASN A 11 -1.21 29.57 -23.59
N ASN A 12 -1.73 29.26 -22.40
CA ASN A 12 -1.32 28.14 -21.56
C ASN A 12 -1.81 26.82 -22.18
N LYS A 13 -0.88 25.87 -22.43
CA LYS A 13 -1.21 24.44 -22.55
C LYS A 13 -0.55 23.70 -21.38
N ILE A 14 -1.31 23.51 -20.30
CA ILE A 14 -0.91 22.70 -19.15
C ILE A 14 -1.35 21.26 -19.43
N LEU A 15 -0.38 20.38 -19.60
CA LEU A 15 -0.56 18.97 -19.93
C LEU A 15 -0.69 18.17 -18.62
N LEU A 16 -1.92 17.83 -18.23
CA LEU A 16 -2.22 16.96 -17.08
C LEU A 16 -2.09 15.48 -17.46
N PHE A 17 -1.16 14.76 -16.83
CA PHE A 17 -1.12 13.29 -16.84
C PHE A 17 -1.62 12.74 -15.50
N LYS A 18 -2.63 11.87 -15.54
CA LYS A 18 -3.20 11.12 -14.40
C LYS A 18 -2.97 9.62 -14.64
N ILE A 19 -2.75 8.85 -13.57
CA ILE A 19 -2.30 7.45 -13.59
C ILE A 19 -3.30 6.62 -12.78
N CYS A 20 -3.56 5.37 -13.16
CA CYS A 20 -4.43 4.42 -12.43
C CYS A 20 -3.62 3.21 -11.92
N ILE A 21 -4.03 2.62 -10.78
CA ILE A 21 -3.38 1.45 -10.15
C ILE A 21 -4.26 0.21 -10.28
N ILE A 22 -3.65 -0.93 -10.60
CA ILE A 22 -4.35 -2.23 -10.71
C ILE A 22 -3.55 -3.38 -10.10
N LEU A 23 -4.25 -4.25 -9.37
CA LEU A 23 -3.77 -5.57 -8.88
C LEU A 23 -4.28 -6.67 -9.81
N PHE A 24 -3.42 -7.62 -10.22
CA PHE A 24 -3.84 -8.89 -10.82
C PHE A 24 -3.23 -10.07 -10.09
N MET A 25 -4.04 -11.12 -9.93
CA MET A 25 -3.60 -12.48 -9.64
C MET A 25 -3.81 -13.31 -10.90
N ASN A 26 -2.73 -13.90 -11.43
CA ASN A 26 -2.89 -14.93 -12.46
C ASN A 26 -2.13 -16.19 -12.05
N CYS A 27 -2.87 -17.30 -11.99
CA CYS A 27 -2.35 -18.62 -11.71
C CYS A 27 -2.47 -19.41 -13.01
N ALA A 28 -1.41 -19.37 -13.81
CA ALA A 28 -1.23 -20.25 -14.95
C ALA A 28 0.25 -20.65 -15.01
N THR A 29 0.52 -21.91 -14.73
CA THR A 29 1.82 -22.54 -14.94
C THR A 29 2.04 -22.74 -16.43
N TYR A 30 2.34 -21.67 -17.17
CA TYR A 30 2.89 -21.78 -18.52
C TYR A 30 4.41 -21.82 -18.43
N ARG A 31 4.95 -23.02 -18.59
CA ARG A 31 6.38 -23.29 -18.78
C ARG A 31 6.76 -22.85 -20.20
N THR A 32 6.94 -21.55 -20.41
CA THR A 32 7.57 -21.05 -21.64
C THR A 32 9.08 -20.95 -21.39
N ASN A 33 9.81 -21.92 -21.94
CA ASN A 33 11.26 -21.87 -22.08
C ASN A 33 11.60 -20.75 -23.07
N LEU A 34 11.70 -19.51 -22.58
CA LEU A 34 12.44 -18.46 -23.28
C LEU A 34 13.86 -18.49 -22.73
N CYS A 35 14.78 -18.99 -23.57
CA CYS A 35 16.21 -19.01 -23.30
C CYS A 35 16.74 -17.59 -23.05
N PHE A 36 16.91 -17.23 -21.79
CA PHE A 36 17.88 -16.23 -21.33
C PHE A 36 18.98 -16.92 -20.53
N THR A 37 19.63 -17.92 -21.14
CA THR A 37 20.91 -18.47 -20.66
C THR A 37 22.05 -17.61 -21.15
N LYS A 38 22.32 -16.50 -20.43
CA LYS A 38 23.65 -15.86 -20.24
C LYS A 38 23.45 -14.44 -19.73
N CYS A 39 23.41 -14.27 -18.41
CA CYS A 39 23.91 -13.09 -17.68
C CYS A 39 23.67 -13.22 -16.16
N PHE A 40 23.78 -14.43 -15.60
CA PHE A 40 24.06 -14.63 -14.18
C PHE A 40 24.96 -15.86 -14.13
N GLY A 41 26.22 -15.67 -13.73
CA GLY A 41 27.07 -16.80 -13.41
C GLY A 41 26.40 -17.58 -12.27
N GLU A 42 26.28 -18.90 -12.42
CA GLU A 42 26.06 -19.76 -11.26
C GLU A 42 27.14 -19.42 -10.22
N PRO A 43 26.78 -19.18 -8.94
CA PRO A 43 27.79 -19.12 -7.90
C PRO A 43 28.34 -20.55 -7.77
N THR A 44 29.45 -20.79 -8.45
CA THR A 44 30.25 -21.99 -8.28
C THR A 44 30.84 -21.96 -6.87
N GLY A 45 30.21 -22.72 -5.97
CA GLY A 45 30.73 -23.05 -4.65
C GLY A 45 30.04 -22.32 -3.51
N ASP A 46 29.50 -23.08 -2.56
CA ASP A 46 29.30 -22.59 -1.21
C ASP A 46 30.63 -22.00 -0.70
N PRO A 47 30.64 -20.77 -0.13
CA PRO A 47 31.77 -20.28 0.65
C PRO A 47 32.17 -21.34 1.68
N PRO A 48 33.47 -21.59 1.90
CA PRO A 48 33.92 -22.58 2.86
C PRO A 48 33.29 -22.32 4.23
N ILE A 49 32.84 -23.37 4.91
CA ILE A 49 32.17 -23.38 6.23
C ILE A 49 32.91 -22.50 7.27
N GLN A 50 34.23 -22.34 7.12
CA GLN A 50 35.09 -21.47 7.92
C GLN A 50 34.80 -19.97 7.81
N SER A 51 34.28 -19.49 6.67
CA SER A 51 33.89 -18.09 6.46
C SER A 51 32.62 -17.74 7.25
N SER A 52 31.63 -18.62 7.20
CA SER A 52 30.37 -18.46 7.95
C SER A 52 30.56 -18.46 9.46
N SER A 53 31.43 -19.32 10.01
CA SER A 53 31.67 -19.36 11.46
C SER A 53 32.35 -18.09 11.96
N LYS A 54 33.29 -17.52 11.18
CA LYS A 54 33.94 -16.25 11.51
C LYS A 54 32.95 -15.08 11.48
N LEU A 55 32.07 -15.02 10.48
CA LEU A 55 31.02 -13.99 10.40
C LEU A 55 30.05 -14.07 11.57
N LEU A 56 29.60 -15.28 11.93
CA LEU A 56 28.73 -15.51 13.09
C LEU A 56 29.39 -15.04 14.39
N SER A 57 30.62 -15.48 14.65
CA SER A 57 31.37 -15.07 15.85
C SER A 57 31.56 -13.56 15.91
N SER A 58 31.69 -12.88 14.77
CA SER A 58 31.80 -11.43 14.72
C SER A 58 30.49 -10.74 15.12
N LEU A 59 29.34 -11.22 14.64
CA LEU A 59 28.02 -10.67 15.02
C LEU A 59 27.69 -10.91 16.50
N GLU A 60 28.11 -12.05 17.07
CA GLU A 60 27.94 -12.38 18.49
C GLU A 60 28.67 -11.44 19.44
N THR A 61 29.74 -10.77 18.96
CA THR A 61 30.49 -9.79 19.78
C THR A 61 29.82 -8.43 19.92
N ILE A 62 28.76 -8.16 19.14
CA ILE A 62 28.07 -6.87 19.19
C ILE A 62 27.26 -6.78 20.49
N SER A 63 27.55 -5.78 21.31
CA SER A 63 26.77 -5.49 22.51
C SER A 63 25.47 -4.76 22.11
N LEU A 64 24.34 -5.46 22.29
CA LEU A 64 23.00 -5.02 21.90
C LEU A 64 22.08 -4.92 23.12
N ASP A 65 21.07 -4.05 23.04
CA ASP A 65 19.94 -4.03 23.97
C ASP A 65 18.95 -5.17 23.68
N GLY A 66 18.82 -5.51 22.38
CA GLY A 66 18.11 -6.68 21.86
C GLY A 66 18.99 -7.92 21.75
N HIS A 67 18.77 -8.75 20.73
CA HIS A 67 19.57 -9.96 20.49
C HIS A 67 19.52 -10.43 19.04
N PHE A 68 20.47 -11.29 18.67
CA PHE A 68 20.45 -12.06 17.42
C PHE A 68 19.89 -13.47 17.64
N SER A 69 19.09 -13.93 16.68
CA SER A 69 18.74 -15.33 16.48
C SER A 69 19.56 -15.91 15.34
N PHE A 70 20.37 -16.94 15.61
CA PHE A 70 21.19 -17.63 14.62
C PHE A 70 20.60 -18.99 14.18
N LYS A 71 19.52 -19.42 14.83
CA LYS A 71 18.84 -20.69 14.59
C LYS A 71 17.33 -20.45 14.49
N ASN A 72 16.63 -21.37 13.84
CA ASN A 72 15.18 -21.33 13.67
C ASN A 72 14.67 -20.07 12.92
N ASN A 73 15.44 -19.61 11.94
CA ASN A 73 15.16 -18.37 11.18
C ASN A 73 14.24 -18.59 9.96
N GLN A 74 13.51 -19.71 9.87
CA GLN A 74 12.72 -20.05 8.67
C GLN A 74 11.56 -19.08 8.41
N ALA A 75 11.05 -18.40 9.45
CA ALA A 75 10.00 -17.39 9.30
C ALA A 75 10.50 -16.14 8.56
N ALA A 76 11.73 -15.70 8.84
CA ALA A 76 12.36 -14.55 8.17
C ALA A 76 12.72 -14.85 6.70
N ALA A 77 12.80 -16.14 6.34
CA ALA A 77 13.07 -16.63 5.00
C ALA A 77 11.79 -16.81 4.16
N LYS A 78 10.63 -16.33 4.60
CA LYS A 78 9.37 -16.40 3.82
C LYS A 78 8.72 -15.03 3.81
N ASP A 79 7.91 -14.74 2.81
CA ASP A 79 7.09 -13.54 2.75
C ASP A 79 5.64 -13.91 2.40
N PHE A 80 4.79 -12.91 2.18
CA PHE A 80 3.40 -13.13 1.78
C PHE A 80 3.31 -13.71 0.37
N GLY A 81 4.25 -13.39 -0.52
CA GLY A 81 4.32 -13.98 -1.86
C GLY A 81 4.41 -15.51 -1.87
N LYS A 82 5.11 -16.12 -0.90
CA LYS A 82 5.40 -17.57 -0.83
C LYS A 82 6.05 -18.16 -2.09
N ARG A 83 6.78 -17.34 -2.84
CA ARG A 83 7.46 -17.76 -4.08
C ARG A 83 8.94 -18.03 -3.90
N TYR A 84 9.56 -17.37 -2.92
CA TYR A 84 11.00 -17.46 -2.65
C TYR A 84 11.26 -17.77 -1.19
N HIS A 85 12.35 -18.51 -0.96
CA HIS A 85 12.81 -18.88 0.37
C HIS A 85 14.31 -18.64 0.50
N MET A 86 14.69 -17.52 1.10
CA MET A 86 16.09 -17.10 1.28
C MET A 86 16.45 -17.12 2.76
N LEU A 87 17.13 -18.18 3.19
CA LEU A 87 17.48 -18.37 4.60
C LEU A 87 18.54 -17.35 5.03
N PRO A 88 18.27 -16.51 6.05
CA PRO A 88 19.27 -15.59 6.57
C PRO A 88 20.26 -16.31 7.48
N LEU A 89 21.45 -15.73 7.61
CA LEU A 89 22.45 -16.16 8.57
C LEU A 89 22.01 -15.82 10.00
N ALA A 90 21.43 -14.64 10.19
CA ALA A 90 20.95 -14.18 11.49
C ALA A 90 19.68 -13.32 11.35
N VAL A 91 18.89 -13.28 12.42
CA VAL A 91 17.78 -12.34 12.57
C VAL A 91 18.08 -11.44 13.77
N LEU A 92 18.15 -10.13 13.56
CA LEU A 92 18.24 -9.15 14.65
C LEU A 92 16.83 -8.87 15.17
N HIS A 93 16.66 -8.94 16.48
CA HIS A 93 15.48 -8.49 17.22
C HIS A 93 15.87 -7.23 17.99
N PRO A 94 15.83 -6.04 17.35
CA PRO A 94 16.29 -4.81 17.98
C PRO A 94 15.33 -4.38 19.08
N HIS A 95 15.86 -3.95 20.22
CA HIS A 95 15.07 -3.25 21.24
C HIS A 95 15.20 -1.73 21.12
N SER A 96 16.27 -1.25 20.47
CA SER A 96 16.53 0.17 20.27
C SER A 96 17.02 0.46 18.85
N VAL A 97 16.90 1.72 18.42
CA VAL A 97 17.50 2.22 17.17
C VAL A 97 19.02 2.04 17.17
N ARG A 98 19.63 2.07 18.36
CA ARG A 98 21.05 1.83 18.55
C ARG A 98 21.43 0.43 18.06
N ASP A 99 20.67 -0.61 18.37
CA ASP A 99 20.96 -1.98 17.89
C ASP A 99 21.10 -2.05 16.36
N ILE A 100 20.18 -1.40 15.66
CA ILE A 100 20.17 -1.32 14.19
C ILE A 100 21.42 -0.55 13.70
N SER A 101 21.70 0.60 14.31
CA SER A 101 22.86 1.44 13.99
C SER A 101 24.18 0.70 14.20
N ILE A 102 24.41 0.08 15.37
CA ILE A 102 25.69 -0.61 15.64
C ILE A 102 25.86 -1.81 14.71
N THR A 103 24.77 -2.56 14.44
CA THR A 103 24.79 -3.69 13.50
C THR A 103 25.20 -3.23 12.09
N LEU A 104 24.58 -2.17 11.59
CA LEU A 104 24.92 -1.62 10.27
C LEU A 104 26.34 -1.05 10.23
N LYS A 105 26.79 -0.34 11.28
CA LYS A 105 28.18 0.14 11.39
C LYS A 105 29.16 -1.01 11.36
N HIS A 106 28.89 -2.07 12.12
CA HIS A 106 29.74 -3.26 12.20
C HIS A 106 29.90 -3.92 10.83
N ILE A 107 28.79 -4.15 10.13
CA ILE A 107 28.80 -4.74 8.77
C ILE A 107 29.49 -3.80 7.78
N PHE A 108 29.24 -2.50 7.84
CA PHE A 108 29.88 -1.51 6.98
C PHE A 108 31.42 -1.47 7.19
N GLN A 109 31.88 -1.58 8.44
CA GLN A 109 33.31 -1.58 8.79
C GLN A 109 34.06 -2.84 8.31
N MET A 110 33.36 -3.94 8.01
CA MET A 110 33.98 -5.09 7.35
C MET A 110 34.44 -4.78 5.92
N GLY A 111 33.97 -3.68 5.33
CA GLY A 111 34.37 -3.21 4.00
C GLY A 111 33.88 -4.11 2.87
N SER A 112 34.46 -3.95 1.68
CA SER A 112 34.05 -4.70 0.48
C SER A 112 34.40 -6.20 0.51
N GLY A 113 35.07 -6.68 1.56
CA GLY A 113 35.44 -8.09 1.72
C GLY A 113 34.34 -8.97 2.31
N THR A 114 33.23 -8.40 2.78
CA THR A 114 32.07 -9.16 3.28
C THR A 114 30.97 -9.25 2.22
N GLU A 115 30.28 -10.39 2.18
CA GLU A 115 29.08 -10.60 1.36
C GLU A 115 27.79 -10.40 2.19
N LEU A 116 27.90 -9.99 3.46
CA LEU A 116 26.74 -9.78 4.31
C LEU A 116 25.88 -8.62 3.82
N THR A 117 24.65 -8.96 3.43
CA THR A 117 23.59 -8.00 3.15
C THR A 117 22.62 -7.89 4.33
N VAL A 118 21.95 -6.75 4.47
CA VAL A 118 20.94 -6.53 5.51
C VAL A 118 19.59 -6.22 4.88
N ALA A 119 18.52 -6.85 5.38
CA ALA A 119 17.14 -6.54 4.99
C ALA A 119 16.32 -6.15 6.22
N ALA A 120 15.72 -4.96 6.21
CA ALA A 120 14.71 -4.60 7.18
C ALA A 120 13.39 -5.29 6.83
N ARG A 121 12.82 -6.00 7.79
CA ARG A 121 11.58 -6.74 7.64
C ARG A 121 10.51 -6.16 8.57
N GLY A 122 9.49 -5.56 7.98
CA GLY A 122 8.22 -5.26 8.67
C GLY A 122 7.33 -6.50 8.74
N HIS A 123 6.07 -6.39 8.33
CA HIS A 123 5.11 -7.52 8.38
C HIS A 123 5.30 -8.59 7.29
N GLY A 124 6.45 -8.61 6.61
CA GLY A 124 6.79 -9.64 5.63
C GLY A 124 5.86 -9.71 4.41
N HIS A 125 5.12 -8.64 4.11
CA HIS A 125 4.09 -8.62 3.06
C HIS A 125 4.63 -8.41 1.63
N SER A 126 5.96 -8.49 1.46
CA SER A 126 6.62 -8.56 0.16
C SER A 126 6.17 -9.80 -0.63
N LEU A 127 6.34 -9.74 -1.96
CA LEU A 127 5.82 -10.77 -2.86
C LEU A 127 6.92 -11.64 -3.49
N GLN A 128 8.15 -11.12 -3.52
CA GLN A 128 9.25 -11.70 -4.30
C GLN A 128 10.60 -11.63 -3.55
N GLY A 129 10.61 -11.76 -2.23
CA GLY A 129 11.84 -11.84 -1.44
C GLY A 129 12.45 -10.50 -1.04
N GLN A 130 11.81 -9.35 -1.31
CA GLN A 130 12.40 -8.02 -1.05
C GLN A 130 12.77 -7.78 0.42
N ALA A 131 12.06 -8.41 1.36
CA ALA A 131 12.31 -8.30 2.81
C ALA A 131 13.08 -9.52 3.38
N GLN A 132 13.79 -10.26 2.53
CA GLN A 132 14.61 -11.40 2.91
C GLN A 132 16.08 -11.12 2.56
N ALA A 133 17.02 -11.75 3.26
CA ALA A 133 18.45 -11.61 3.01
C ALA A 133 19.12 -12.98 2.99
N LEU A 134 19.44 -13.51 1.79
CA LEU A 134 20.10 -14.80 1.65
C LEU A 134 21.46 -14.79 2.35
N ARG A 135 21.63 -15.63 3.38
CA ARG A 135 22.86 -15.71 4.20
C ARG A 135 23.30 -14.38 4.80
N GLY A 136 22.39 -13.41 4.86
CA GLY A 136 22.61 -12.09 5.44
C GLY A 136 21.95 -11.93 6.80
N VAL A 137 21.71 -10.68 7.19
CA VAL A 137 20.99 -10.33 8.41
C VAL A 137 19.60 -9.80 8.06
N VAL A 138 18.57 -10.40 8.64
CA VAL A 138 17.22 -9.81 8.59
C VAL A 138 16.97 -9.07 9.90
N ILE A 139 16.50 -7.83 9.84
CA ILE A 139 16.12 -7.05 11.01
C ILE A 139 14.61 -7.13 11.19
N ASN A 140 14.15 -7.72 12.30
CA ASN A 140 12.74 -7.79 12.64
C ASN A 140 12.27 -6.44 13.20
N MET A 141 11.75 -5.57 12.33
CA MET A 141 11.38 -4.21 12.70
C MET A 141 10.21 -4.16 13.71
N GLU A 142 9.34 -5.16 13.73
CA GLU A 142 8.24 -5.24 14.71
C GLU A 142 8.73 -5.51 16.14
N SER A 143 10.01 -5.88 16.33
CA SER A 143 10.60 -5.98 17.67
C SER A 143 10.98 -4.60 18.25
N LEU A 144 11.10 -3.57 17.40
CA LEU A 144 11.49 -2.23 17.82
C LEU A 144 10.33 -1.54 18.54
N LYS A 145 10.43 -1.43 19.87
CA LYS A 145 9.39 -0.82 20.72
C LYS A 145 9.64 0.65 21.04
N GLU A 146 10.90 1.08 21.03
CA GLU A 146 11.29 2.44 21.39
C GLU A 146 11.89 3.21 20.20
N PRO A 147 11.51 4.49 20.00
CA PRO A 147 10.60 5.27 20.84
C PRO A 147 9.12 4.89 20.66
N ALA A 148 8.34 4.89 21.74
CA ALA A 148 6.90 4.65 21.68
C ALA A 148 6.14 5.65 20.79
N MET A 149 4.97 5.24 20.28
CA MET A 149 4.06 6.09 19.51
C MET A 149 3.60 7.30 20.33
N GLN A 150 3.59 8.48 19.71
CA GLN A 150 3.16 9.74 20.34
C GLN A 150 2.23 10.52 19.42
N VAL A 151 1.01 10.79 19.90
CA VAL A 151 0.01 11.58 19.16
C VAL A 151 0.07 13.03 19.62
N HIS A 152 0.23 13.94 18.66
CA HIS A 152 0.32 15.37 18.91
C HIS A 152 -0.93 16.06 18.33
N SER A 153 -1.78 16.54 19.23
CA SER A 153 -2.98 17.30 18.90
C SER A 153 -2.67 18.78 18.68
N GLY A 154 -3.51 19.48 17.91
CA GLY A 154 -3.38 20.91 17.62
C GLY A 154 -3.98 21.27 16.27
N ASN A 155 -3.69 22.48 15.77
CA ASN A 155 -4.19 22.94 14.47
C ASN A 155 -3.68 22.10 13.29
N LEU A 156 -2.47 21.54 13.41
CA LEU A 156 -1.85 20.62 12.45
C LEU A 156 -1.45 19.36 13.19
N PRO A 157 -2.38 18.43 13.43
CA PRO A 157 -2.10 17.25 14.24
C PRO A 157 -1.23 16.25 13.47
N TRP A 158 -0.40 15.51 14.20
CA TRP A 158 0.48 14.48 13.65
C TRP A 158 0.76 13.39 14.69
N VAL A 159 1.30 12.26 14.25
CA VAL A 159 1.77 11.18 15.11
C VAL A 159 3.21 10.82 14.77
N ASP A 160 4.07 10.70 15.78
CA ASP A 160 5.38 10.07 15.66
C ASP A 160 5.22 8.57 15.96
N VAL A 161 5.65 7.70 15.04
CA VAL A 161 5.46 6.24 15.12
C VAL A 161 6.76 5.49 14.79
N PRO A 162 7.05 4.34 15.43
CA PRO A 162 8.12 3.45 14.99
C PRO A 162 7.93 3.00 13.54
N GLY A 163 9.04 2.81 12.81
CA GLY A 163 8.99 2.29 11.45
C GLY A 163 8.49 0.83 11.36
N GLY A 164 8.61 0.07 12.45
CA GLY A 164 8.07 -1.29 12.57
C GLY A 164 6.59 -1.36 12.93
N GLU A 165 5.97 -0.24 13.32
CA GLU A 165 4.58 -0.22 13.78
C GLU A 165 3.59 -0.51 12.66
N LEU A 166 2.48 -1.20 12.96
CA LEU A 166 1.43 -1.51 12.01
C LEU A 166 0.40 -0.38 11.94
N TRP A 167 -0.12 -0.11 10.73
CA TRP A 167 -1.12 0.93 10.50
C TRP A 167 -2.42 0.74 11.32
N ILE A 168 -2.82 -0.51 11.60
CA ILE A 168 -3.98 -0.80 12.46
C ILE A 168 -3.80 -0.27 13.89
N ASN A 169 -2.59 -0.38 14.46
CA ASN A 169 -2.30 0.10 15.81
C ASN A 169 -2.30 1.64 15.84
N ILE A 170 -1.78 2.27 14.79
CA ILE A 170 -1.83 3.72 14.62
C ILE A 170 -3.28 4.21 14.56
N LEU A 171 -4.13 3.55 13.77
CA LEU A 171 -5.54 3.88 13.70
C LEU A 171 -6.20 3.82 15.08
N HIS A 172 -6.00 2.73 15.82
CA HIS A 172 -6.59 2.59 17.16
C HIS A 172 -6.08 3.65 18.15
N GLU A 173 -4.80 3.97 18.14
CA GLU A 173 -4.24 4.97 19.05
C GLU A 173 -4.71 6.38 18.69
N THR A 174 -4.66 6.78 17.41
CA THR A 174 -5.06 8.13 17.01
C THR A 174 -6.55 8.36 17.21
N LEU A 175 -7.38 7.33 17.07
CA LEU A 175 -8.82 7.42 17.33
C LEU A 175 -9.16 7.76 18.79
N LYS A 176 -8.30 7.40 19.76
CA LYS A 176 -8.47 7.84 21.17
C LYS A 176 -8.39 9.35 21.32
N HIS A 177 -7.75 10.02 20.37
CA HIS A 177 -7.63 11.48 20.29
C HIS A 177 -8.63 12.11 19.31
N GLY A 178 -9.55 11.33 18.73
CA GLY A 178 -10.46 11.81 17.68
C GLY A 178 -9.75 12.16 16.37
N LEU A 179 -8.59 11.55 16.13
CA LEU A 179 -7.72 11.83 14.99
C LEU A 179 -7.45 10.58 14.15
N THR A 180 -7.05 10.78 12.89
CA THR A 180 -6.74 9.67 11.98
C THR A 180 -5.80 10.07 10.84
N PRO A 181 -4.94 9.16 10.35
CA PRO A 181 -4.20 9.37 9.10
C PRO A 181 -5.12 9.66 7.90
N LYS A 182 -4.63 10.49 6.97
CA LYS A 182 -5.40 10.97 5.80
C LYS A 182 -5.40 10.01 4.62
N SER A 183 -4.41 9.12 4.55
CA SER A 183 -4.16 8.24 3.42
C SER A 183 -3.76 6.86 3.91
N TRP A 184 -4.31 5.83 3.26
CA TRP A 184 -4.29 4.46 3.75
C TRP A 184 -3.78 3.48 2.70
N THR A 185 -3.61 2.24 3.14
CA THR A 185 -3.57 1.03 2.31
C THR A 185 -4.85 0.23 2.54
N ASP A 186 -5.28 -0.57 1.58
CA ASP A 186 -6.50 -1.39 1.76
C ASP A 186 -6.39 -2.40 2.90
N TYR A 187 -5.17 -2.82 3.21
CA TYR A 187 -4.85 -3.72 4.30
C TYR A 187 -3.96 -3.00 5.33
N LEU A 188 -4.38 -3.01 6.60
CA LEU A 188 -3.76 -2.21 7.67
C LEU A 188 -2.70 -2.94 8.49
N HIS A 189 -2.55 -4.27 8.32
CA HIS A 189 -1.52 -5.04 9.00
C HIS A 189 -0.22 -5.01 8.18
N LEU A 190 0.21 -3.79 7.87
CA LEU A 190 1.45 -3.47 7.17
C LEU A 190 2.25 -2.49 8.04
N SER A 191 3.56 -2.65 8.07
CA SER A 191 4.44 -1.74 8.82
C SER A 191 4.57 -0.38 8.13
N VAL A 192 4.70 0.70 8.91
CA VAL A 192 4.94 2.07 8.42
C VAL A 192 6.15 2.13 7.48
N GLY A 193 7.32 1.65 7.91
CA GLY A 193 8.54 1.70 7.11
C GLY A 193 8.40 0.93 5.79
N GLY A 194 7.68 -0.19 5.81
CA GLY A 194 7.41 -1.01 4.62
C GLY A 194 6.55 -0.29 3.58
N THR A 195 5.44 0.33 3.98
CA THR A 195 4.57 1.04 3.02
C THR A 195 5.20 2.35 2.53
N LEU A 196 5.89 3.09 3.42
CA LEU A 196 6.61 4.31 3.05
C LEU A 196 7.81 4.05 2.13
N SER A 197 8.43 2.87 2.21
CA SER A 197 9.47 2.45 1.26
C SER A 197 8.92 2.11 -0.13
N ASN A 198 7.60 2.02 -0.30
CA ASN A 198 6.94 1.77 -1.59
C ASN A 198 6.15 3.02 -2.04
N ALA A 199 4.99 3.25 -1.42
CA ALA A 199 4.14 4.43 -1.62
C ALA A 199 3.02 4.48 -0.57
N GLY A 200 2.32 3.36 -0.39
CA GLY A 200 1.11 3.24 0.43
C GLY A 200 -0.10 3.91 -0.25
N ILE A 201 -0.91 3.12 -0.96
CA ILE A 201 -1.97 3.65 -1.83
C ILE A 201 -3.29 2.92 -1.56
N SER A 202 -4.38 3.67 -1.57
CA SER A 202 -5.77 3.24 -1.48
C SER A 202 -6.66 4.37 -2.03
N GLY A 203 -7.98 4.19 -1.99
CA GLY A 203 -8.97 5.10 -2.55
C GLY A 203 -8.99 6.54 -2.02
N GLN A 204 -8.20 6.91 -1.02
CA GLN A 204 -8.04 8.32 -0.58
C GLN A 204 -6.91 9.05 -1.34
N ALA A 205 -6.05 8.32 -2.04
CA ALA A 205 -4.83 8.86 -2.65
C ALA A 205 -5.12 9.89 -3.76
N PHE A 206 -6.28 9.84 -4.41
CA PHE A 206 -6.66 10.86 -5.38
C PHE A 206 -6.79 12.26 -4.75
N ARG A 207 -7.10 12.34 -3.45
CA ARG A 207 -7.33 13.57 -2.71
C ARG A 207 -6.10 13.99 -1.88
N HIS A 208 -5.56 13.05 -1.11
CA HIS A 208 -4.49 13.29 -0.14
C HIS A 208 -3.11 12.86 -0.63
N GLY A 209 -3.02 12.22 -1.80
CA GLY A 209 -1.80 11.54 -2.23
C GLY A 209 -1.58 10.22 -1.50
N PRO A 210 -0.58 9.43 -1.91
CA PRO A 210 -0.18 8.22 -1.19
C PRO A 210 0.32 8.53 0.22
N GLN A 211 0.51 7.51 1.07
CA GLN A 211 1.06 7.65 2.42
C GLN A 211 2.39 8.41 2.41
N ILE A 212 3.27 8.15 1.44
CA ILE A 212 4.54 8.89 1.30
C ILE A 212 4.35 10.40 1.19
N SER A 213 3.20 10.88 0.68
CA SER A 213 2.89 12.33 0.57
C SER A 213 2.33 12.96 1.84
N ASN A 214 2.15 12.17 2.90
CA ASN A 214 1.54 12.59 4.16
C ASN A 214 2.52 12.45 5.36
N VAL A 215 3.83 12.39 5.08
CA VAL A 215 4.90 12.33 6.08
C VAL A 215 5.63 13.67 6.14
N HIS A 216 5.96 14.14 7.34
CA HIS A 216 6.64 15.41 7.56
C HIS A 216 8.12 15.26 7.93
N GLN A 217 8.47 14.14 8.57
CA GLN A 217 9.83 13.88 9.05
C GLN A 217 10.04 12.38 9.17
N LEU A 218 11.29 11.94 8.98
CA LEU A 218 11.72 10.56 9.17
C LEU A 218 12.98 10.54 10.04
N GLU A 219 13.14 9.46 10.78
CA GLU A 219 14.41 9.04 11.35
C GLU A 219 14.87 7.80 10.61
N VAL A 220 16.10 7.83 10.10
CA VAL A 220 16.65 6.82 9.21
C VAL A 220 18.02 6.39 9.70
N VAL A 221 18.24 5.08 9.81
CA VAL A 221 19.59 4.52 9.94
C VAL A 221 20.13 4.22 8.55
N THR A 222 21.15 4.95 8.10
CA THR A 222 21.73 4.78 6.76
C THR A 222 22.49 3.47 6.63
N GLY A 223 22.88 3.09 5.41
CA GLY A 223 23.74 1.92 5.17
C GLY A 223 25.12 2.00 5.85
N LYS A 224 25.55 3.20 6.28
CA LYS A 224 26.76 3.41 7.10
C LYS A 224 26.50 3.24 8.60
N GLY A 225 25.25 3.00 8.98
CA GLY A 225 24.77 2.94 10.35
C GLY A 225 24.63 4.30 11.03
N GLU A 226 24.60 5.41 10.29
CA GLU A 226 24.37 6.75 10.85
C GLU A 226 22.88 6.95 11.11
N VAL A 227 22.51 7.45 12.29
CA VAL A 227 21.13 7.81 12.62
C VAL A 227 20.90 9.26 12.20
N ILE A 228 20.04 9.48 11.21
CA ILE A 228 19.79 10.79 10.61
C ILE A 228 18.29 11.11 10.72
N THR A 229 17.96 12.28 11.25
CA THR A 229 16.63 12.88 11.09
C THR A 229 16.58 13.68 9.80
N CYS A 230 15.56 13.44 8.97
CA CYS A 230 15.38 14.13 7.70
C CYS A 230 13.92 14.56 7.49
N SER A 231 13.74 15.64 6.74
CA SER A 231 12.47 16.27 6.35
C SER A 231 12.67 17.04 5.05
N ALA A 232 11.63 17.66 4.51
CA ALA A 232 11.76 18.55 3.36
C ALA A 232 12.69 19.77 3.62
N GLN A 233 12.96 20.11 4.89
CA GLN A 233 13.81 21.25 5.27
C GLN A 233 15.18 20.83 5.84
N GLN A 234 15.37 19.55 6.15
CA GLN A 234 16.60 19.04 6.77
C GLN A 234 16.98 17.71 6.12
N ASN A 235 18.21 17.58 5.59
CA ASN A 235 18.65 16.35 4.89
C ASN A 235 17.63 15.91 3.80
N ALA A 236 17.12 16.88 3.03
CA ALA A 236 16.00 16.67 2.11
C ALA A 236 16.26 15.60 1.05
N ASP A 237 17.49 15.51 0.54
CA ASP A 237 17.88 14.48 -0.41
C ASP A 237 17.65 13.06 0.15
N LEU A 238 18.05 12.82 1.41
CA LEU A 238 17.76 11.55 2.08
C LEU A 238 16.25 11.36 2.30
N PHE A 239 15.54 12.40 2.74
CA PHE A 239 14.09 12.34 2.98
C PHE A 239 13.31 11.89 1.75
N TYR A 240 13.60 12.49 0.58
CA TYR A 240 12.94 12.11 -0.67
C TYR A 240 13.45 10.80 -1.24
N SER A 241 14.72 10.45 -1.02
CA SER A 241 15.29 9.18 -1.48
C SER A 241 14.68 7.98 -0.76
N VAL A 242 14.41 8.06 0.54
CA VAL A 242 13.84 6.93 1.29
C VAL A 242 12.35 6.70 1.02
N LEU A 243 11.58 7.75 0.68
CA LEU A 243 10.16 7.66 0.36
C LEU A 243 9.97 7.03 -1.02
N GLY A 244 9.48 5.79 -1.07
CA GLY A 244 9.49 4.97 -2.29
C GLY A 244 10.87 4.42 -2.66
N GLY A 245 11.84 4.53 -1.74
CA GLY A 245 13.24 4.15 -1.97
C GLY A 245 13.54 2.66 -1.86
N LEU A 246 12.52 1.81 -1.69
CA LEU A 246 12.66 0.34 -1.63
C LEU A 246 13.69 -0.14 -0.60
N GLY A 247 13.84 0.59 0.51
CA GLY A 247 14.80 0.31 1.58
C GLY A 247 16.28 0.47 1.20
N GLN A 248 16.60 1.08 0.04
CA GLN A 248 17.97 1.13 -0.49
C GLN A 248 18.89 2.13 0.24
N PHE A 249 18.32 3.22 0.77
CA PHE A 249 19.12 4.33 1.33
C PHE A 249 19.22 4.28 2.86
N GLY A 250 18.46 3.41 3.50
CA GLY A 250 18.47 3.24 4.95
C GLY A 250 17.18 2.62 5.48
N ILE A 251 17.18 2.39 6.79
CA ILE A 251 16.07 1.80 7.53
C ILE A 251 15.31 2.92 8.24
N ILE A 252 14.04 3.11 7.88
CA ILE A 252 13.14 4.04 8.58
C ILE A 252 12.86 3.48 9.98
N THR A 253 13.33 4.16 11.01
CA THR A 253 13.10 3.79 12.42
C THR A 253 11.97 4.58 13.07
N ARG A 254 11.70 5.80 12.58
CA ARG A 254 10.55 6.61 13.02
C ARG A 254 9.99 7.43 11.86
N ALA A 255 8.69 7.66 11.86
CA ALA A 255 8.02 8.55 10.92
C ALA A 255 7.06 9.50 11.63
N ARG A 256 7.01 10.76 11.17
CA ARG A 256 6.01 11.75 11.56
C ARG A 256 4.91 11.85 10.53
N ILE A 257 3.72 11.36 10.83
CA ILE A 257 2.60 11.24 9.88
C ILE A 257 1.54 12.29 10.18
N SER A 258 1.03 12.94 9.14
CA SER A 258 -0.04 13.94 9.23
C SER A 258 -1.38 13.29 9.60
N LEU A 259 -2.11 13.92 10.52
CA LEU A 259 -3.45 13.49 10.94
C LEU A 259 -4.52 14.51 10.53
N GLU A 260 -5.78 14.08 10.57
CA GLU A 260 -6.98 14.90 10.50
C GLU A 260 -8.02 14.44 11.52
N SER A 261 -9.13 15.17 11.64
CA SER A 261 -10.24 14.77 12.50
C SER A 261 -10.85 13.47 11.98
N ALA A 262 -11.01 12.50 12.87
CA ALA A 262 -11.58 11.21 12.53
C ALA A 262 -13.11 11.29 12.41
N PRO A 263 -13.70 10.88 11.27
CA PRO A 263 -15.13 10.67 11.19
C PRO A 263 -15.54 9.45 12.04
N LYS A 264 -16.80 9.42 12.48
CA LYS A 264 -17.33 8.28 13.25
C LYS A 264 -17.85 7.17 12.35
N MET A 265 -18.49 7.54 11.25
CA MET A 265 -19.24 6.63 10.37
C MET A 265 -18.84 6.79 8.90
N VAL A 266 -19.12 5.75 8.12
CA VAL A 266 -18.87 5.70 6.69
C VAL A 266 -20.12 5.17 5.98
N LYS A 267 -20.62 5.94 5.01
CA LYS A 267 -21.59 5.44 4.03
C LYS A 267 -20.81 4.79 2.90
N TRP A 268 -20.81 3.47 2.86
CA TRP A 268 -20.08 2.64 1.92
C TRP A 268 -21.00 2.18 0.79
N ILE A 269 -20.61 2.44 -0.45
CA ILE A 269 -21.46 2.31 -1.63
C ILE A 269 -20.75 1.47 -2.69
N ARG A 270 -21.49 0.56 -3.31
CA ARG A 270 -21.08 -0.20 -4.50
C ARG A 270 -22.12 -0.09 -5.59
N THR A 271 -21.65 -0.02 -6.83
CA THR A 271 -22.51 -0.04 -8.01
C THR A 271 -21.78 -0.62 -9.22
N LEU A 272 -22.51 -1.19 -10.17
CA LEU A 272 -21.95 -1.87 -11.34
C LEU A 272 -22.15 -1.08 -12.64
N TYR A 273 -21.21 -1.26 -13.55
CA TYR A 273 -21.21 -0.79 -14.92
C TYR A 273 -20.95 -1.98 -15.87
N SER A 274 -21.54 -1.94 -17.05
CA SER A 274 -21.28 -2.91 -18.13
C SER A 274 -20.27 -2.38 -19.16
N ASP A 275 -20.03 -1.07 -19.20
CA ASP A 275 -19.14 -0.42 -20.16
C ASP A 275 -17.93 0.22 -19.45
N PHE A 276 -16.72 -0.15 -19.89
CA PHE A 276 -15.49 0.34 -19.29
C PHE A 276 -15.28 1.84 -19.49
N ALA A 277 -15.68 2.38 -20.63
CA ALA A 277 -15.51 3.79 -20.94
C ALA A 277 -16.42 4.66 -20.07
N VAL A 278 -17.65 4.20 -19.80
CA VAL A 278 -18.55 4.86 -18.84
C VAL A 278 -17.98 4.78 -17.42
N PHE A 279 -17.58 3.58 -16.97
CA PHE A 279 -17.00 3.35 -15.65
C PHE A 279 -15.77 4.24 -15.38
N SER A 280 -14.80 4.22 -16.29
CA SER A 280 -13.56 5.00 -16.16
C SER A 280 -13.81 6.51 -16.22
N LYS A 281 -14.72 6.98 -17.09
CA LYS A 281 -15.14 8.38 -17.15
C LYS A 281 -15.75 8.85 -15.82
N ASP A 282 -16.59 8.04 -15.20
CA ASP A 282 -17.23 8.38 -13.93
C ASP A 282 -16.23 8.38 -12.76
N GLN A 283 -15.29 7.43 -12.73
CA GLN A 283 -14.16 7.49 -11.78
C GLN A 283 -13.35 8.77 -11.96
N GLU A 284 -12.99 9.13 -13.19
CA GLU A 284 -12.23 10.35 -13.51
C GLU A 284 -12.97 11.62 -13.12
N HIS A 285 -14.29 11.67 -13.37
CA HIS A 285 -15.16 12.77 -12.94
C HIS A 285 -15.10 12.92 -11.43
N LEU A 286 -15.34 11.83 -10.69
CA LEU A 286 -15.35 11.83 -9.23
C LEU A 286 -14.01 12.30 -8.63
N ILE A 287 -12.87 11.84 -9.16
CA ILE A 287 -11.56 12.26 -8.64
C ILE A 287 -11.11 13.66 -9.09
N SER A 288 -11.84 14.30 -10.01
CA SER A 288 -11.54 15.65 -10.50
C SER A 288 -12.31 16.76 -9.77
N THR A 289 -13.42 16.41 -9.12
CA THR A 289 -14.28 17.38 -8.44
C THR A 289 -13.76 17.72 -7.04
N LYS A 290 -13.92 18.98 -6.63
CA LYS A 290 -13.50 19.44 -5.29
C LYS A 290 -14.35 18.83 -4.17
N TYR A 291 -15.63 18.61 -4.43
CA TYR A 291 -16.60 18.06 -3.49
C TYR A 291 -17.02 16.68 -3.96
N SER A 292 -16.25 15.66 -3.58
CA SER A 292 -16.46 14.26 -3.99
C SER A 292 -16.67 13.35 -2.78
N PHE A 293 -16.73 12.05 -3.03
CA PHE A 293 -16.57 10.99 -2.03
C PHE A 293 -15.18 11.04 -1.39
N ASP A 294 -15.02 10.49 -0.19
CA ASP A 294 -13.76 10.50 0.58
C ASP A 294 -12.85 9.33 0.22
N TYR A 295 -13.43 8.27 -0.34
CA TYR A 295 -12.74 7.10 -0.90
C TYR A 295 -13.37 6.72 -2.25
N ILE A 296 -12.54 6.43 -3.25
CA ILE A 296 -12.95 5.95 -4.57
C ILE A 296 -12.00 4.86 -5.04
N GLU A 297 -12.53 3.67 -5.28
CA GLU A 297 -11.84 2.57 -5.94
C GLU A 297 -12.73 1.91 -6.99
N GLY A 298 -12.24 0.86 -7.62
CA GLY A 298 -13.08 0.01 -8.44
C GLY A 298 -12.48 -1.37 -8.64
N PHE A 299 -13.31 -2.27 -9.17
CA PHE A 299 -12.95 -3.66 -9.41
C PHE A 299 -13.41 -4.12 -10.79
N VAL A 300 -12.63 -5.00 -11.42
CA VAL A 300 -13.03 -5.72 -12.63
C VAL A 300 -13.52 -7.12 -12.26
N LEU A 301 -14.70 -7.46 -12.76
CA LEU A 301 -15.41 -8.69 -12.48
C LEU A 301 -15.60 -9.45 -13.80
N ILE A 302 -14.73 -10.43 -14.07
CA ILE A 302 -14.73 -11.18 -15.33
C ILE A 302 -15.42 -12.52 -15.08
N ASN A 303 -16.50 -12.79 -15.82
CA ASN A 303 -17.22 -14.07 -15.81
C ASN A 303 -17.61 -14.54 -14.38
N ARG A 304 -18.01 -13.59 -13.52
CA ARG A 304 -18.43 -13.84 -12.13
C ARG A 304 -19.95 -13.91 -12.06
N THR A 305 -20.50 -14.94 -11.42
CA THR A 305 -21.94 -15.11 -11.18
C THR A 305 -22.32 -14.80 -9.74
N GLY A 306 -23.55 -14.32 -9.50
CA GLY A 306 -24.10 -14.16 -8.15
C GLY A 306 -23.45 -13.04 -7.31
N ILE A 307 -22.84 -12.06 -7.97
CA ILE A 307 -22.07 -10.99 -7.32
C ILE A 307 -22.93 -10.20 -6.32
N LEU A 308 -24.14 -9.82 -6.73
CA LEU A 308 -25.06 -9.09 -5.86
C LEU A 308 -25.50 -9.93 -4.64
N ASN A 309 -25.65 -11.25 -4.80
CA ASN A 309 -25.95 -12.14 -3.66
C ASN A 309 -24.81 -12.16 -2.64
N ASN A 310 -23.56 -12.11 -3.09
CA ASN A 310 -22.41 -12.04 -2.20
C ASN A 310 -22.32 -10.69 -1.46
N TRP A 311 -22.89 -9.62 -2.02
CA TRP A 311 -22.92 -8.31 -1.35
C TRP A 311 -24.02 -8.20 -0.30
N ARG A 312 -25.14 -8.93 -0.47
CA ARG A 312 -26.27 -8.93 0.48
C ARG A 312 -25.91 -9.33 1.92
N SER A 313 -24.75 -9.96 2.16
CA SER A 313 -24.28 -10.24 3.51
C SER A 313 -23.70 -9.03 4.24
N SER A 314 -23.45 -7.93 3.54
CA SER A 314 -22.74 -6.76 4.07
C SER A 314 -23.23 -5.41 3.53
N PHE A 315 -24.18 -5.42 2.60
CA PHE A 315 -24.76 -4.23 1.99
C PHE A 315 -26.24 -4.44 1.70
N ASP A 316 -27.00 -3.37 1.82
CA ASP A 316 -28.42 -3.32 1.49
C ASP A 316 -28.62 -2.78 0.06
N PRO A 317 -29.41 -3.46 -0.79
CA PRO A 317 -29.78 -2.93 -2.10
C PRO A 317 -30.74 -1.76 -1.95
N ASN A 318 -30.54 -0.69 -2.73
CA ASN A 318 -31.46 0.45 -2.76
C ASN A 318 -32.83 0.06 -3.33
N ASP A 319 -32.87 -0.85 -4.30
CA ASP A 319 -34.10 -1.48 -4.81
C ASP A 319 -33.92 -3.01 -4.77
N PRO A 320 -34.40 -3.69 -3.71
CA PRO A 320 -34.26 -5.13 -3.56
C PRO A 320 -34.93 -5.94 -4.68
N VAL A 321 -36.02 -5.42 -5.25
CA VAL A 321 -36.79 -6.08 -6.31
C VAL A 321 -35.97 -6.08 -7.59
N GLN A 322 -35.51 -4.92 -8.05
CA GLN A 322 -34.68 -4.82 -9.25
C GLN A 322 -33.34 -5.56 -9.07
N ALA A 323 -32.72 -5.46 -7.89
CA ALA A 323 -31.48 -6.18 -7.59
C ALA A 323 -31.66 -7.70 -7.60
N SER A 324 -32.86 -8.22 -7.37
CA SER A 324 -33.16 -9.67 -7.44
C SER A 324 -33.33 -10.17 -8.88
N GLN A 325 -33.76 -9.28 -9.78
CA GLN A 325 -33.97 -9.55 -11.20
C GLN A 325 -32.72 -9.34 -12.05
N PHE A 326 -31.70 -8.67 -11.52
CA PHE A 326 -30.45 -8.45 -12.22
C PHE A 326 -29.70 -9.77 -12.46
N VAL A 327 -29.42 -10.06 -13.74
CA VAL A 327 -28.61 -11.22 -14.15
C VAL A 327 -27.28 -10.72 -14.71
N SER A 328 -26.19 -11.19 -14.13
CA SER A 328 -24.86 -11.00 -14.71
C SER A 328 -24.65 -12.08 -15.78
N ASP A 329 -24.88 -11.75 -17.05
CA ASP A 329 -24.81 -12.68 -18.21
C ASP A 329 -23.37 -13.13 -18.56
N ARG A 330 -22.57 -13.56 -17.56
CA ARG A 330 -21.15 -13.93 -17.71
C ARG A 330 -20.26 -12.85 -18.37
N ALA A 331 -20.78 -11.65 -18.54
CA ALA A 331 -20.08 -10.51 -19.09
C ALA A 331 -19.09 -9.91 -18.07
N THR A 332 -18.06 -9.23 -18.59
CA THR A 332 -17.19 -8.38 -17.77
C THR A 332 -18.01 -7.22 -17.21
N LEU A 333 -18.02 -7.07 -15.89
CA LEU A 333 -18.64 -5.96 -15.18
C LEU A 333 -17.57 -5.17 -14.42
N TYR A 334 -17.84 -3.89 -14.19
CA TYR A 334 -16.97 -3.00 -13.46
C TYR A 334 -17.70 -2.49 -12.22
N CYS A 335 -17.13 -2.73 -11.05
CA CYS A 335 -17.67 -2.23 -9.79
C CYS A 335 -17.00 -0.91 -9.45
N LEU A 336 -17.79 0.13 -9.22
CA LEU A 336 -17.34 1.36 -8.61
C LEU A 336 -17.63 1.28 -7.11
N GLU A 337 -16.58 1.40 -6.30
CA GLU A 337 -16.68 1.41 -4.84
C GLU A 337 -16.36 2.80 -4.31
N MET A 338 -17.25 3.34 -3.50
CA MET A 338 -17.17 4.71 -2.99
C MET A 338 -17.48 4.74 -1.50
N ALA A 339 -16.90 5.69 -0.78
CA ALA A 339 -17.24 5.92 0.61
C ALA A 339 -17.36 7.42 0.93
N MET A 340 -18.38 7.77 1.72
CA MET A 340 -18.55 9.11 2.29
C MET A 340 -18.40 9.03 3.81
N TYR A 341 -17.50 9.82 4.36
CA TYR A 341 -17.20 9.91 5.78
C TYR A 341 -18.10 10.95 6.43
N PHE A 342 -18.67 10.64 7.59
CA PHE A 342 -19.60 11.54 8.28
C PHE A 342 -19.63 11.31 9.78
N ASN A 343 -20.11 12.32 10.51
CA ASN A 343 -20.53 12.17 11.91
C ASN A 343 -22.04 11.92 11.97
N SER A 344 -22.50 11.19 12.99
CA SER A 344 -23.92 10.81 13.13
C SER A 344 -24.90 11.99 13.09
N GLU A 345 -24.44 13.17 13.49
CA GLU A 345 -25.22 14.42 13.48
C GLU A 345 -25.41 15.01 12.06
N GLU A 346 -24.60 14.58 11.09
CA GLU A 346 -24.55 15.12 9.72
C GLU A 346 -25.25 14.21 8.70
N THR A 347 -25.97 13.18 9.17
CA THR A 347 -26.56 12.11 8.34
C THR A 347 -27.44 12.65 7.21
N GLU A 348 -28.33 13.62 7.48
CA GLU A 348 -29.24 14.16 6.46
C GLU A 348 -28.47 14.95 5.38
N THR A 349 -27.51 15.78 5.79
CA THR A 349 -26.65 16.55 4.89
C THR A 349 -25.78 15.63 4.03
N MET A 350 -25.22 14.59 4.66
CA MET A 350 -24.45 13.54 3.99
C MET A 350 -25.30 12.83 2.93
N ASN A 351 -26.52 12.41 3.26
CA ASN A 351 -27.42 11.74 2.31
C ASN A 351 -27.72 12.60 1.09
N LYS A 352 -28.08 13.89 1.28
CA LYS A 352 -28.29 14.84 0.17
C LYS A 352 -27.06 14.99 -0.72
N LYS A 353 -25.86 15.02 -0.12
CA LYS A 353 -24.59 15.10 -0.87
C LYS A 353 -24.36 13.82 -1.68
N VAL A 354 -24.58 12.65 -1.09
CA VAL A 354 -24.44 11.35 -1.77
C VAL A 354 -25.43 11.23 -2.92
N GLU A 355 -26.70 11.55 -2.73
CA GLU A 355 -27.72 11.53 -3.79
C GLU A 355 -27.34 12.44 -4.97
N LYS A 356 -26.88 13.66 -4.67
CA LYS A 356 -26.41 14.61 -5.69
C LYS A 356 -25.19 14.10 -6.46
N LEU A 357 -24.28 13.37 -5.81
CA LEU A 357 -23.13 12.78 -6.49
C LEU A 357 -23.55 11.60 -7.34
N LEU A 358 -24.38 10.70 -6.80
CA LEU A 358 -24.88 9.53 -7.51
C LEU A 358 -25.74 9.90 -8.73
N SER A 359 -26.49 11.00 -8.69
CA SER A 359 -27.31 11.45 -9.83
C SER A 359 -26.49 11.95 -11.04
N GLN A 360 -25.18 12.13 -10.87
CA GLN A 360 -24.25 12.52 -11.95
C GLN A 360 -23.57 11.30 -12.60
N LEU A 361 -23.81 10.10 -12.06
CA LEU A 361 -23.15 8.87 -12.50
C LEU A 361 -24.09 8.04 -13.38
N SER A 362 -23.51 7.17 -14.20
CA SER A 362 -24.18 6.40 -15.24
C SER A 362 -24.15 4.89 -14.96
N TYR A 363 -24.12 4.50 -13.68
CA TYR A 363 -24.15 3.11 -13.25
C TYR A 363 -25.51 2.44 -13.51
N ILE A 364 -25.55 1.10 -13.42
CA ILE A 364 -26.79 0.33 -13.56
C ILE A 364 -27.63 0.50 -12.30
N PRO A 365 -28.81 1.18 -12.32
CA PRO A 365 -29.53 1.57 -11.10
C PRO A 365 -29.89 0.41 -10.16
N ALA A 366 -30.25 -0.74 -10.73
CA ALA A 366 -30.59 -1.98 -10.01
C ALA A 366 -29.43 -2.55 -9.16
N THR A 367 -28.21 -2.04 -9.34
CA THR A 367 -26.97 -2.56 -8.72
C THR A 367 -26.41 -1.63 -7.64
N LEU A 368 -27.15 -0.58 -7.26
CA LEU A 368 -26.78 0.30 -6.17
C LEU A 368 -26.98 -0.39 -4.82
N PHE A 369 -25.87 -0.63 -4.13
CA PHE A 369 -25.82 -1.23 -2.79
C PHE A 369 -25.14 -0.25 -1.83
N GLN A 370 -25.68 -0.14 -0.62
CA GLN A 370 -25.21 0.80 0.39
C GLN A 370 -25.16 0.13 1.76
N SER A 371 -24.24 0.57 2.61
CA SER A 371 -24.18 0.22 4.03
C SER A 371 -23.65 1.42 4.81
N GLU A 372 -24.04 1.53 6.07
CA GLU A 372 -23.43 2.47 7.01
C GLU A 372 -22.67 1.68 8.07
N VAL A 373 -21.37 1.95 8.21
CA VAL A 373 -20.48 1.21 9.13
C VAL A 373 -19.60 2.17 9.92
N PRO A 374 -19.11 1.79 11.10
CA PRO A 374 -18.08 2.54 11.81
C PRO A 374 -16.83 2.74 10.95
N TYR A 375 -16.17 3.90 11.10
CA TYR A 375 -14.97 4.24 10.33
C TYR A 375 -13.85 3.21 10.43
N VAL A 376 -13.62 2.68 11.64
CA VAL A 376 -12.63 1.63 11.90
C VAL A 376 -12.95 0.33 11.16
N GLU A 377 -14.23 -0.07 11.09
CA GLU A 377 -14.65 -1.29 10.39
C GLU A 377 -14.47 -1.14 8.87
N PHE A 378 -14.74 0.04 8.32
CA PHE A 378 -14.49 0.31 6.91
C PHE A 378 -12.99 0.21 6.59
N LEU A 379 -12.12 0.82 7.39
CA LEU A 379 -10.68 0.81 7.12
C LEU A 379 -10.06 -0.58 7.32
N ASP A 380 -10.50 -1.36 8.31
CA ASP A 380 -9.99 -2.72 8.57
C ASP A 380 -10.77 -3.85 7.84
N ARG A 381 -11.59 -3.49 6.85
CA ARG A 381 -12.48 -4.43 6.12
C ARG A 381 -11.76 -5.64 5.51
N VAL A 382 -10.48 -5.50 5.12
CA VAL A 382 -9.69 -6.59 4.52
C VAL A 382 -9.24 -7.61 5.57
N HIS A 383 -9.09 -7.23 6.84
CA HIS A 383 -8.73 -8.17 7.91
C HIS A 383 -9.84 -9.22 8.16
N ILE A 384 -11.11 -8.85 7.93
CA ILE A 384 -12.23 -9.81 7.94
C ILE A 384 -12.02 -10.88 6.84
N SER A 385 -11.51 -10.48 5.68
CA SER A 385 -11.22 -11.40 4.57
C SER A 385 -9.99 -12.27 4.87
N GLU A 386 -8.96 -11.70 5.49
CA GLU A 386 -7.80 -12.45 6.00
C GLU A 386 -8.25 -13.57 6.94
N LYS A 387 -9.04 -13.28 7.98
CA LYS A 387 -9.52 -14.29 8.95
C LYS A 387 -10.23 -15.45 8.25
N LYS A 388 -11.16 -15.14 7.35
CA LYS A 388 -11.90 -16.13 6.56
C LYS A 388 -10.99 -16.97 5.66
N LEU A 389 -9.95 -16.38 5.08
CA LEU A 389 -8.99 -17.10 4.24
C LEU A 389 -8.05 -17.97 5.09
N ARG A 390 -7.62 -17.50 6.26
CA ARG A 390 -6.81 -18.28 7.21
C ARG A 390 -7.56 -19.52 7.69
N GLU A 391 -8.83 -19.39 8.06
CA GLU A 391 -9.70 -20.51 8.45
C GLU A 391 -9.80 -21.59 7.37
N LYS A 392 -9.71 -21.19 6.09
CA LYS A 392 -9.74 -22.09 4.93
C LYS A 392 -8.35 -22.56 4.48
N GLY A 393 -7.27 -22.13 5.14
CA GLY A 393 -5.89 -22.41 4.71
C GLY A 393 -5.49 -21.72 3.39
N LEU A 394 -6.23 -20.69 2.97
CA LEU A 394 -6.05 -19.97 1.70
C LEU A 394 -5.26 -18.65 1.84
N TRP A 395 -4.79 -18.32 3.04
CA TRP A 395 -4.01 -17.10 3.27
C TRP A 395 -2.48 -17.29 3.15
N GLU A 396 -1.96 -18.48 3.45
CA GLU A 396 -0.51 -18.75 3.38
C GLU A 396 -0.14 -19.53 2.11
N VAL A 397 -0.76 -19.16 0.98
CA VAL A 397 -0.57 -19.75 -0.35
C VAL A 397 0.32 -18.86 -1.24
N PRO A 398 0.77 -19.31 -2.42
CA PRO A 398 1.46 -18.43 -3.38
C PRO A 398 0.60 -17.25 -3.83
N HIS A 399 1.14 -16.03 -3.70
CA HIS A 399 0.53 -14.78 -4.18
C HIS A 399 1.36 -14.15 -5.32
N PRO A 400 1.26 -14.65 -6.58
CA PRO A 400 1.82 -13.99 -7.76
C PRO A 400 1.07 -12.70 -8.14
N TRP A 401 1.06 -11.69 -7.26
CA TRP A 401 0.46 -10.40 -7.54
C TRP A 401 1.27 -9.62 -8.59
N MET A 402 0.54 -8.97 -9.50
CA MET A 402 1.07 -7.98 -10.44
C MET A 402 0.42 -6.64 -10.16
N ASN A 403 1.24 -5.63 -9.84
CA ASN A 403 0.80 -4.28 -9.49
C ASN A 403 1.32 -3.30 -10.54
N LEU A 404 0.43 -2.61 -11.25
CA LEU A 404 0.80 -1.76 -12.38
C LEU A 404 0.26 -0.34 -12.21
N MET A 405 1.03 0.63 -12.72
CA MET A 405 0.66 2.03 -12.89
C MET A 405 0.43 2.29 -14.38
N ILE A 406 -0.82 2.42 -14.81
CA ILE A 406 -1.17 2.59 -16.22
C ILE A 406 -1.54 4.07 -16.48
N PRO A 407 -0.92 4.74 -17.47
CA PRO A 407 -1.31 6.10 -17.86
C PRO A 407 -2.74 6.14 -18.38
N ARG A 408 -3.48 7.20 -18.02
CA ARG A 408 -4.85 7.45 -18.52
C ARG A 408 -5.00 7.25 -20.03
N SER A 409 -4.05 7.76 -20.82
CA SER A 409 -4.09 7.67 -22.28
C SER A 409 -4.01 6.25 -22.84
N LYS A 410 -3.69 5.26 -22.00
CA LYS A 410 -3.53 3.85 -22.37
C LYS A 410 -4.48 2.90 -21.66
N ILE A 411 -5.35 3.42 -20.79
CA ILE A 411 -6.20 2.57 -19.97
C ILE A 411 -7.26 1.80 -20.78
N HIS A 412 -7.78 2.40 -21.86
CA HIS A 412 -8.72 1.71 -22.75
C HIS A 412 -8.04 0.61 -23.58
N ASP A 413 -6.87 0.91 -24.16
CA ASP A 413 -6.05 -0.10 -24.87
C ASP A 413 -5.72 -1.27 -23.93
N PHE A 414 -5.34 -0.96 -22.68
CA PHE A 414 -5.05 -1.95 -21.66
C PHE A 414 -6.28 -2.80 -21.31
N ALA A 415 -7.43 -2.17 -21.07
CA ALA A 415 -8.67 -2.87 -20.73
C ALA A 415 -9.10 -3.83 -21.85
N ALA A 416 -9.07 -3.37 -23.10
CA ALA A 416 -9.46 -4.16 -24.26
C ALA A 416 -8.53 -5.36 -24.53
N GLU A 417 -7.26 -5.27 -24.15
CA GLU A 417 -6.33 -6.40 -24.31
C GLU A 417 -6.36 -7.33 -23.08
N VAL A 418 -6.35 -6.77 -21.88
CA VAL A 418 -6.18 -7.55 -20.66
C VAL A 418 -7.49 -8.16 -20.16
N PHE A 419 -8.56 -7.37 -20.07
CA PHE A 419 -9.84 -7.85 -19.53
C PHE A 419 -10.64 -8.64 -20.55
N ASP A 420 -10.52 -8.30 -21.84
CA ASP A 420 -11.35 -8.94 -22.88
C ASP A 420 -10.65 -10.12 -23.57
N LYS A 421 -9.30 -10.16 -23.61
CA LYS A 421 -8.55 -11.20 -24.35
C LYS A 421 -7.65 -12.07 -23.49
N ILE A 422 -6.84 -11.47 -22.62
CA ILE A 422 -5.84 -12.22 -21.84
C ILE A 422 -6.48 -12.99 -20.68
N LEU A 423 -7.48 -12.40 -20.02
CA LEU A 423 -8.11 -12.99 -18.84
C LEU A 423 -9.45 -13.63 -19.18
N SER A 424 -9.62 -14.89 -18.76
CA SER A 424 -10.85 -15.66 -18.95
C SER A 424 -11.86 -15.50 -17.81
N ASP A 425 -11.38 -15.22 -16.60
CA ASP A 425 -12.18 -15.06 -15.39
C ASP A 425 -11.39 -14.30 -14.31
N SER A 426 -12.09 -13.85 -13.26
CA SER A 426 -11.46 -13.25 -12.09
C SER A 426 -11.70 -14.05 -10.81
N THR A 427 -11.83 -15.38 -10.88
CA THR A 427 -12.25 -16.23 -9.74
C THR A 427 -11.21 -16.33 -8.62
N ASN A 428 -9.91 -16.33 -8.97
CA ASN A 428 -8.79 -16.56 -8.05
C ASN A 428 -8.27 -15.31 -7.34
N GLY A 429 -8.88 -14.14 -7.54
CA GLY A 429 -8.51 -12.92 -6.82
C GLY A 429 -9.21 -11.67 -7.36
N PRO A 430 -9.27 -10.58 -6.58
CA PRO A 430 -9.81 -9.32 -7.06
C PRO A 430 -8.87 -8.67 -8.09
N ILE A 431 -9.46 -7.92 -9.02
CA ILE A 431 -8.74 -7.05 -9.94
C ILE A 431 -9.12 -5.62 -9.59
N LEU A 432 -8.25 -4.88 -8.89
CA LEU A 432 -8.52 -3.50 -8.52
C LEU A 432 -8.26 -2.58 -9.71
N ILE A 433 -9.04 -1.52 -9.93
CA ILE A 433 -8.78 -0.51 -10.96
C ILE A 433 -9.35 0.83 -10.55
N TYR A 434 -8.48 1.83 -10.40
CA TYR A 434 -8.92 3.18 -10.06
C TYR A 434 -7.89 4.25 -10.43
N PRO A 435 -8.33 5.46 -10.82
CA PRO A 435 -7.45 6.57 -11.13
C PRO A 435 -6.98 7.32 -9.88
N VAL A 436 -5.78 7.89 -9.97
CA VAL A 436 -5.19 8.81 -8.99
C VAL A 436 -4.67 10.07 -9.67
N ASN A 437 -4.62 11.16 -8.91
CA ASN A 437 -4.11 12.44 -9.39
C ASN A 437 -2.60 12.53 -9.16
N LYS A 438 -1.80 12.58 -10.25
CA LYS A 438 -0.33 12.76 -10.16
C LYS A 438 0.07 13.99 -9.34
N SER A 439 -0.72 15.06 -9.39
CA SER A 439 -0.47 16.30 -8.64
C SER A 439 -0.46 16.14 -7.12
N LYS A 440 -0.89 14.97 -6.61
CA LYS A 440 -0.87 14.64 -5.18
C LYS A 440 0.36 13.84 -4.74
N TYR A 441 1.22 13.46 -5.68
CA TYR A 441 2.48 12.76 -5.37
C TYR A 441 3.59 13.78 -5.12
N LEU A 442 4.52 13.45 -4.22
CA LEU A 442 5.64 14.31 -3.81
C LEU A 442 6.60 14.70 -4.94
N PHE A 443 6.60 13.96 -6.06
CA PHE A 443 7.50 14.19 -7.17
C PHE A 443 6.84 15.14 -8.19
N GLN A 444 7.02 16.45 -7.98
CA GLN A 444 6.75 17.47 -9.00
C GLN A 444 8.02 18.21 -9.37
#